data_AF-A0A093XDR5-F1
#
_entry.id   AF-A0A093XDR5-F1
#
_cell.length_a   1.000
_cell.length_b   1.000
_cell.length_c   1.000
_cell.angle_alpha   90.00
_cell.angle_beta   90.00
_cell.angle_gamma   90.00
#
_symmetry.space_group_name_H-M   'P 1'
#
loop_
_entity.id
_entity.type
_entity.pdbx_description
1 polymer ?
#
loop_
_entity_poly.entity_id
_entity_poly.type
_entity_poly.pdbx_seq_one_letter_code
_entity_poly.pdbx_strand_id
1 'polypeptide(L)'
;ETTLARCPLSRAGLRKDEHGERYQAISQTTPQDLAERYDDARISATKHSAPVILHYLIARGVDVKPHQNPPRPLTDSQRGYQQILEKVAAWGSIETFELLRSKGAPLGWRPLHLAVEMVTYFRPSYMDDDEKHAGRMALVRHLIDVVGLDMNVPDQPAGSEVLPLRFGTPICYVAGSARRQGRVRDSKELTWLLLDRGADPMPTIERAKVDYPRFVEDVEAWKAKRGG
;
A
#
# COMPACT_ATOMS: atom_id res chain seq x y z
N GLU A 1 -12.36 -36.36 21.02
CA GLU A 1 -12.73 -35.43 19.93
C GLU A 1 -12.21 -34.05 20.28
N THR A 2 -11.14 -33.60 19.64
CA THR A 2 -10.53 -32.30 19.92
C THR A 2 -11.15 -31.29 18.97
N THR A 3 -12.16 -30.56 19.45
CA THR A 3 -12.74 -29.44 18.71
C THR A 3 -11.65 -28.38 18.55
N LEU A 4 -11.07 -28.28 17.34
CA LEU A 4 -10.24 -27.15 16.94
C LEU A 4 -11.09 -25.89 17.05
N ALA A 5 -11.01 -25.21 18.20
CA ALA A 5 -11.63 -23.93 18.42
C ALA A 5 -11.16 -22.98 17.31
N ARG A 6 -12.10 -22.48 16.51
CA ARG A 6 -11.80 -21.53 15.43
C ARG A 6 -11.06 -20.33 16.04
N CYS A 7 -9.82 -20.15 15.63
CA CYS A 7 -8.97 -19.06 16.11
C CYS A 7 -9.64 -17.70 15.78
N PRO A 8 -9.88 -16.83 16.78
CA PRO A 8 -10.47 -15.49 16.57
C PRO A 8 -9.61 -14.58 15.69
N LEU A 9 -8.32 -14.92 15.55
CA LEU A 9 -7.34 -14.24 14.69
C LEU A 9 -7.33 -14.76 13.23
N SER A 10 -8.19 -15.70 12.88
CA SER A 10 -8.33 -16.13 11.49
C SER A 10 -8.95 -15.04 10.61
N ARG A 11 -8.74 -15.14 9.29
CA ARG A 11 -9.29 -14.25 8.25
C ARG A 11 -10.79 -13.97 8.38
N ALA A 12 -11.55 -14.87 9.01
CA ALA A 12 -12.98 -14.74 9.29
C ALA A 12 -13.30 -13.96 10.57
N GLY A 13 -12.49 -14.06 11.63
CA GLY A 13 -12.69 -13.34 12.89
C GLY A 13 -12.34 -11.86 12.81
N LEU A 14 -11.44 -11.49 11.88
CA LEU A 14 -11.02 -10.10 11.64
C LEU A 14 -12.04 -9.26 10.83
N ARG A 15 -13.13 -9.85 10.34
CA ARG A 15 -14.22 -9.15 9.62
C ARG A 15 -15.39 -8.62 10.48
N LYS A 16 -15.53 -9.05 11.75
CA LYS A 16 -16.65 -8.66 12.63
C LYS A 16 -16.25 -7.65 13.69
N ASP A 17 -16.79 -6.45 13.65
CA ASP A 17 -16.39 -5.25 14.39
C ASP A 17 -16.67 -5.28 15.91
N GLU A 18 -16.69 -6.47 16.51
CA GLU A 18 -16.86 -6.71 17.94
C GLU A 18 -15.51 -6.54 18.65
N HIS A 19 -15.12 -5.27 18.86
CA HIS A 19 -13.84 -4.89 19.47
C HIS A 19 -13.56 -5.61 20.81
N GLY A 20 -14.58 -5.87 21.64
CA GLY A 20 -14.42 -6.44 22.98
C GLY A 20 -13.91 -7.88 23.03
N GLU A 21 -14.52 -8.80 22.27
CA GLU A 21 -14.15 -10.22 22.28
C GLU A 21 -12.76 -10.46 21.68
N ARG A 22 -12.34 -9.59 20.76
CA ARG A 22 -11.02 -9.61 20.11
C ARG A 22 -9.89 -9.28 21.07
N TYR A 23 -10.04 -8.23 21.89
CA TYR A 23 -9.02 -7.90 22.91
C TYR A 23 -8.84 -9.03 23.89
N GLN A 24 -9.93 -9.68 24.28
CA GLN A 24 -9.90 -10.79 25.23
C GLN A 24 -9.16 -12.00 24.63
N ALA A 25 -9.45 -12.39 23.39
CA ALA A 25 -8.74 -13.47 22.70
C ALA A 25 -7.24 -13.19 22.52
N ILE A 26 -6.88 -11.96 22.13
CA ILE A 26 -5.47 -11.60 22.00
C ILE A 26 -4.80 -11.63 23.37
N SER A 27 -5.41 -11.04 24.41
CA SER A 27 -4.85 -11.00 25.79
C SER A 27 -4.50 -12.37 26.37
N GLN A 28 -5.23 -13.42 25.97
CA GLN A 28 -5.01 -14.80 26.43
C GLN A 28 -3.97 -15.57 25.60
N THR A 29 -3.46 -15.01 24.50
CA THR A 29 -2.46 -15.65 23.64
C THR A 29 -1.03 -15.41 24.16
N THR A 30 -0.15 -16.41 24.11
CA THR A 30 1.24 -16.28 24.56
C THR A 30 2.06 -15.39 23.60
N PRO A 31 3.13 -14.71 24.06
CA PRO A 31 3.99 -13.92 23.16
C PRO A 31 4.59 -14.71 21.99
N GLN A 32 4.84 -16.01 22.20
CA GLN A 32 5.43 -16.89 21.19
C GLN A 32 4.40 -17.26 20.11
N ASP A 33 3.18 -17.61 20.51
CA ASP A 33 2.06 -17.82 19.58
C ASP A 33 1.63 -16.53 18.87
N LEU A 34 1.82 -15.38 19.51
CA LEU A 34 1.56 -14.07 18.91
C LEU A 34 2.52 -13.75 17.77
N ALA A 35 3.79 -14.16 17.87
CA ALA A 35 4.77 -13.96 16.81
C ALA A 35 4.42 -14.79 15.56
N GLU A 36 4.04 -16.06 15.75
CA GLU A 36 3.62 -16.94 14.64
C GLU A 36 2.33 -16.45 13.97
N ARG A 37 1.40 -15.88 14.75
CA ARG A 37 0.13 -15.33 14.25
C ARG A 37 0.24 -13.86 13.81
N TYR A 38 1.41 -13.25 13.99
CA TYR A 38 1.59 -11.83 13.71
C TYR A 38 1.42 -11.54 12.23
N ASP A 39 1.89 -12.40 11.33
CA ASP A 39 1.79 -12.13 9.90
C ASP A 39 0.33 -12.01 9.44
N ASP A 40 -0.55 -12.89 9.92
CA ASP A 40 -1.98 -12.86 9.63
C ASP A 40 -2.68 -11.69 10.32
N ALA A 41 -2.40 -11.46 11.61
CA ALA A 41 -2.97 -10.36 12.38
C ALA A 41 -2.53 -8.99 11.80
N ARG A 42 -1.27 -8.87 11.38
CA ARG A 42 -0.68 -7.71 10.71
C ARG A 42 -1.36 -7.45 9.37
N ILE A 43 -1.50 -8.47 8.53
CA ILE A 43 -2.13 -8.34 7.21
C ILE A 43 -3.58 -7.86 7.37
N SER A 44 -4.32 -8.43 8.31
CA SER A 44 -5.71 -8.05 8.51
C SER A 44 -5.86 -6.69 9.18
N ALA A 45 -5.09 -6.40 10.24
CA ALA A 45 -5.17 -5.10 10.92
C ALA A 45 -4.76 -3.94 10.01
N THR A 46 -3.80 -4.17 9.09
CA THR A 46 -3.43 -3.21 8.04
C THR A 46 -4.56 -3.00 7.04
N LYS A 47 -5.20 -4.08 6.57
CA LYS A 47 -6.31 -4.01 5.59
C LYS A 47 -7.58 -3.39 6.15
N HIS A 48 -7.79 -3.52 7.45
CA HIS A 48 -8.99 -3.03 8.13
C HIS A 48 -8.73 -1.72 8.89
N SER A 49 -7.58 -1.06 8.67
CA SER A 49 -7.20 0.18 9.34
C SER A 49 -7.51 0.12 10.84
N ALA A 50 -7.00 -0.91 11.52
CA ALA A 50 -7.22 -1.15 12.94
C ALA A 50 -5.96 -0.82 13.76
N PRO A 51 -5.59 0.47 13.90
CA PRO A 51 -4.35 0.89 14.55
C PRO A 51 -4.29 0.47 16.01
N VAL A 52 -5.44 0.38 16.69
CA VAL A 52 -5.49 -0.03 18.11
C VAL A 52 -5.06 -1.49 18.30
N ILE A 53 -5.40 -2.38 17.36
CA ILE A 53 -4.94 -3.77 17.39
C ILE A 53 -3.42 -3.83 17.17
N LEU A 54 -2.90 -3.05 16.22
CA LEU A 54 -1.46 -2.98 15.97
C LEU A 54 -0.71 -2.42 17.18
N HIS A 55 -1.22 -1.33 17.79
CA HIS A 55 -0.65 -0.75 19.00
C HIS A 55 -0.59 -1.78 20.14
N TYR A 56 -1.67 -2.54 20.34
CA TYR A 56 -1.72 -3.59 21.35
C TYR A 56 -0.72 -4.73 21.08
N LEU A 57 -0.60 -5.20 19.83
CA LEU A 57 0.38 -6.23 19.46
C LEU A 57 1.82 -5.75 19.70
N ILE A 58 2.13 -4.50 19.32
CA ILE A 58 3.44 -3.90 19.53
C ILE A 58 3.74 -3.76 21.02
N ALA A 59 2.77 -3.31 21.82
CA ALA A 59 2.90 -3.20 23.27
C ALA A 59 3.18 -4.56 23.96
N ARG A 60 2.81 -5.67 23.31
CA ARG A 60 3.09 -7.03 23.78
C ARG A 60 4.39 -7.63 23.26
N GLY A 61 5.26 -6.79 22.66
CA GLY A 61 6.60 -7.18 22.24
C GLY A 61 6.70 -7.75 20.83
N VAL A 62 5.64 -7.61 20.01
CA VAL A 62 5.70 -8.08 18.63
C VAL A 62 6.46 -7.07 17.75
N ASP A 63 7.49 -7.55 17.06
CA ASP A 63 8.34 -6.71 16.23
C ASP A 63 7.66 -6.36 14.89
N VAL A 64 7.65 -5.06 14.57
CA VAL A 64 7.13 -4.51 13.31
C VAL A 64 8.14 -4.56 12.18
N LYS A 65 9.41 -4.83 12.50
CA LYS A 65 10.48 -5.04 11.53
C LYS A 65 10.40 -6.49 11.07
N PRO A 66 9.98 -6.78 9.83
CA PRO A 66 10.15 -8.15 9.32
C PRO A 66 11.63 -8.52 9.36
N HIS A 67 11.89 -9.81 9.50
CA HIS A 67 13.23 -10.40 9.60
C HIS A 67 14.18 -9.75 8.59
N GLN A 68 15.15 -9.04 9.15
CA GLN A 68 16.39 -8.48 8.61
C GLN A 68 16.40 -8.14 7.12
N ASN A 69 16.73 -6.88 6.79
CA ASN A 69 17.34 -6.50 5.51
C ASN A 69 18.44 -7.52 5.16
N PRO A 70 18.22 -8.43 4.20
CA PRO A 70 19.23 -9.41 3.88
C PRO A 70 20.47 -8.68 3.36
N PRO A 71 21.69 -9.15 3.67
CA PRO A 71 22.89 -8.65 3.01
C PRO A 71 22.68 -8.75 1.50
N ARG A 72 23.06 -7.71 0.75
CA ARG A 72 22.98 -7.75 -0.71
C ARG A 72 23.95 -8.82 -1.23
N PRO A 73 23.61 -9.51 -2.33
CA PRO A 73 22.41 -9.33 -3.15
C PRO A 73 21.17 -10.05 -2.59
N LEU A 74 19.99 -9.42 -2.75
CA LEU A 74 18.71 -10.07 -2.40
C LEU A 74 18.41 -11.24 -3.35
N THR A 75 17.73 -12.27 -2.85
CA THR A 75 17.09 -13.31 -3.68
C THR A 75 15.80 -12.80 -4.32
N ASP A 76 15.27 -13.47 -5.34
CA ASP A 76 13.97 -13.10 -5.95
C ASP A 76 12.81 -13.14 -4.95
N SER A 77 12.84 -14.12 -4.04
CA SER A 77 11.87 -14.21 -2.93
C SER A 77 11.96 -12.99 -2.01
N GLN A 78 13.18 -12.52 -1.71
CA GLN A 78 13.41 -11.31 -0.90
C GLN A 78 13.03 -10.02 -1.65
N ARG A 79 13.23 -9.94 -2.97
CA ARG A 79 12.74 -8.84 -3.83
C ARG A 79 11.20 -8.76 -3.87
N GLY A 80 10.54 -9.90 -3.69
CA GLY A 80 9.08 -9.99 -3.59
C GLY A 80 8.49 -9.59 -2.24
N TYR A 81 9.30 -9.54 -1.18
CA TYR A 81 8.79 -9.34 0.18
C TYR A 81 8.37 -7.89 0.43
N GLN A 82 7.06 -7.66 0.59
CA GLN A 82 6.51 -6.35 0.92
C GLN A 82 6.75 -6.00 2.39
N GLN A 83 7.42 -4.88 2.63
CA GLN A 83 7.58 -4.30 3.96
C GLN A 83 6.21 -3.90 4.53
N ILE A 84 6.08 -3.81 5.86
CA ILE A 84 4.78 -3.52 6.48
C ILE A 84 4.23 -2.15 6.04
N LEU A 85 5.09 -1.14 5.93
CA LEU A 85 4.66 0.18 5.45
C LEU A 85 4.26 0.19 3.97
N GLU A 86 4.79 -0.72 3.14
CA GLU A 86 4.29 -0.94 1.77
C GLU A 86 2.85 -1.47 1.78
N LYS A 87 2.53 -2.39 2.69
CA LYS A 87 1.16 -2.93 2.83
C LYS A 87 0.19 -1.87 3.34
N VAL A 88 0.63 -1.04 4.28
CA VAL A 88 -0.19 0.06 4.82
C VAL A 88 -0.42 1.13 3.76
N ALA A 89 0.59 1.46 2.96
CA ALA A 89 0.45 2.37 1.84
C ALA A 89 -0.60 1.89 0.81
N ALA A 90 -0.75 0.58 0.64
CA ALA A 90 -1.75 -0.01 -0.26
C ALA A 90 -3.18 -0.03 0.34
N TRP A 91 -3.33 -0.39 1.61
CA TRP A 91 -4.65 -0.77 2.16
C TRP A 91 -5.07 -0.03 3.44
N GLY A 92 -4.15 0.68 4.09
CA GLY A 92 -4.36 1.24 5.42
C GLY A 92 -4.65 2.74 5.43
N SER A 93 -4.57 3.31 6.63
CA SER A 93 -4.76 4.74 6.91
C SER A 93 -3.45 5.46 7.22
N ILE A 94 -3.46 6.79 7.13
CA ILE A 94 -2.34 7.65 7.57
C ILE A 94 -2.01 7.39 9.05
N GLU A 95 -3.02 7.25 9.90
CA GLU A 95 -2.84 6.97 11.33
C GLU A 95 -2.07 5.65 11.55
N THR A 96 -2.45 4.59 10.83
CA THR A 96 -1.76 3.30 10.91
C THR A 96 -0.34 3.41 10.38
N PHE A 97 -0.14 4.16 9.30
CA PHE A 97 1.17 4.38 8.70
C PHE A 97 2.11 5.08 9.68
N GLU A 98 1.65 6.16 10.30
CA GLU A 98 2.44 6.94 11.27
C GLU A 98 2.70 6.18 12.56
N LEU A 99 1.72 5.41 13.06
CA LEU A 99 1.93 4.52 14.19
C LEU A 99 3.10 3.58 13.91
N LEU A 100 3.09 2.87 12.79
CA LEU A 100 4.13 1.90 12.45
C LEU A 100 5.47 2.59 12.16
N ARG A 101 5.46 3.73 11.46
CA ARG A 101 6.65 4.54 11.19
C ARG A 101 7.31 5.01 12.50
N SER A 102 6.52 5.47 13.48
CA SER A 102 7.00 5.91 14.80
C SER A 102 7.66 4.78 15.60
N LYS A 103 7.31 3.52 15.31
CA LYS A 103 7.89 2.32 15.91
C LYS A 103 9.09 1.76 15.12
N GLY A 104 9.56 2.49 14.11
CA GLY A 104 10.72 2.11 13.32
C GLY A 104 10.45 1.01 12.30
N ALA A 105 9.19 0.86 11.85
CA ALA A 105 8.86 -0.03 10.75
C ALA A 105 9.60 0.41 9.46
N PRO A 106 10.18 -0.53 8.69
CA PRO A 106 10.88 -0.19 7.46
C PRO A 106 9.89 0.25 6.37
N LEU A 107 10.28 1.28 5.63
CA LEU A 107 9.46 1.87 4.57
C LEU A 107 9.34 0.95 3.36
N GLY A 108 10.43 0.29 2.95
CA GLY A 108 10.49 -0.46 1.69
C GLY A 108 10.76 0.45 0.49
N TRP A 109 10.59 -0.08 -0.72
CA TRP A 109 10.93 0.59 -1.99
C TRP A 109 9.69 1.05 -2.74
N ARG A 110 8.53 0.46 -2.44
CA ARG A 110 7.28 0.68 -3.16
C ARG A 110 6.10 1.30 -2.39
N PRO A 111 6.24 1.99 -1.23
CA PRO A 111 5.07 2.59 -0.58
C PRO A 111 4.28 3.51 -1.50
N LEU A 112 4.96 4.45 -2.17
CA LEU A 112 4.29 5.40 -3.06
C LEU A 112 3.67 4.71 -4.29
N HIS A 113 4.38 3.76 -4.89
CA HIS A 113 3.90 2.96 -6.02
C HIS A 113 2.58 2.24 -5.69
N LEU A 114 2.54 1.58 -4.53
CA LEU A 114 1.36 0.85 -4.08
C LEU A 114 0.21 1.78 -3.68
N ALA A 115 0.50 2.93 -3.07
CA ALA A 115 -0.54 3.92 -2.78
C ALA A 115 -1.19 4.44 -4.07
N VAL A 116 -0.38 4.77 -5.09
CA VAL A 116 -0.85 5.23 -6.41
C VAL A 116 -1.69 4.16 -7.10
N GLU A 117 -1.23 2.90 -7.13
CA GLU A 117 -2.00 1.77 -7.67
C GLU A 117 -3.39 1.69 -7.04
N MET A 118 -3.44 1.78 -5.72
CA MET A 118 -4.66 1.52 -4.96
C MET A 118 -5.69 2.66 -5.04
N VAL A 119 -5.27 3.90 -5.33
CA VAL A 119 -6.20 4.99 -5.66
C VAL A 119 -7.04 4.64 -6.91
N THR A 120 -6.43 3.98 -7.89
CA THR A 120 -7.07 3.63 -9.17
C THR A 120 -7.72 2.24 -9.18
N TYR A 121 -7.53 1.44 -8.12
CA TYR A 121 -7.85 0.01 -8.09
C TYR A 121 -9.35 -0.31 -7.91
N PHE A 122 -10.13 0.51 -7.20
CA PHE A 122 -11.50 0.16 -6.82
C PHE A 122 -12.57 0.81 -7.70
N ARG A 123 -13.68 0.07 -7.87
CA ARG A 123 -14.85 0.49 -8.64
C ARG A 123 -15.77 1.39 -7.79
N PRO A 124 -16.40 2.42 -8.38
CA PRO A 124 -17.49 3.19 -7.77
C PRO A 124 -18.77 2.40 -7.44
N SER A 125 -18.76 1.06 -7.40
CA SER A 125 -19.97 0.23 -7.36
C SER A 125 -20.33 -0.31 -5.97
N TYR A 126 -19.67 0.14 -4.90
CA TYR A 126 -20.01 -0.22 -3.52
C TYR A 126 -20.22 1.04 -2.68
N MET A 127 -21.18 0.98 -1.76
CA MET A 127 -21.31 1.95 -0.67
C MET A 127 -19.92 2.15 -0.04
N ASP A 128 -19.51 3.39 0.22
CA ASP A 128 -18.21 3.76 0.82
C ASP A 128 -16.96 3.70 -0.13
N ASP A 129 -17.11 3.82 -1.45
CA ASP A 129 -15.95 3.93 -2.37
C ASP A 129 -15.33 5.34 -2.41
N ASP A 130 -16.12 6.39 -2.21
CA ASP A 130 -15.64 7.77 -2.26
C ASP A 130 -14.81 8.16 -1.04
N GLU A 131 -15.24 7.79 0.17
CA GLU A 131 -14.46 8.02 1.39
C GLU A 131 -13.15 7.21 1.36
N LYS A 132 -13.21 5.95 0.91
CA LYS A 132 -12.00 5.14 0.70
C LYS A 132 -11.06 5.77 -0.32
N HIS A 133 -11.58 6.30 -1.43
CA HIS A 133 -10.76 6.98 -2.42
C HIS A 133 -10.16 8.27 -1.89
N ALA A 134 -10.94 9.09 -1.18
CA ALA A 134 -10.46 10.29 -0.52
C ALA A 134 -9.34 9.97 0.48
N GLY A 135 -9.50 8.91 1.29
CA GLY A 135 -8.48 8.42 2.23
C GLY A 135 -7.20 7.99 1.52
N ARG A 136 -7.30 7.29 0.38
CA ARG A 136 -6.12 6.89 -0.41
C ARG A 136 -5.43 8.08 -1.06
N MET A 137 -6.20 9.02 -1.60
CA MET A 137 -5.67 10.29 -2.13
C MET A 137 -4.98 11.11 -1.05
N ALA A 138 -5.53 11.16 0.17
CA ALA A 138 -4.90 11.79 1.32
C ALA A 138 -3.59 11.08 1.70
N LEU A 139 -3.55 9.74 1.67
CA LEU A 139 -2.34 8.99 1.94
C LEU A 139 -1.25 9.22 0.87
N VAL A 140 -1.60 9.32 -0.41
CA VAL A 140 -0.64 9.69 -1.47
C VAL A 140 -0.06 11.08 -1.20
N ARG A 141 -0.91 12.08 -0.90
CA ARG A 141 -0.44 13.42 -0.52
C ARG A 141 0.49 13.38 0.69
N HIS A 142 0.13 12.63 1.72
CA HIS A 142 0.94 12.46 2.92
C HIS A 142 2.32 11.87 2.63
N LEU A 143 2.38 10.81 1.81
CA LEU A 143 3.64 10.17 1.41
C LEU A 143 4.57 11.12 0.64
N ILE A 144 4.01 12.04 -0.16
CA ILE A 144 4.78 13.02 -0.92
C ILE A 144 5.18 14.21 -0.04
N ASP A 145 4.20 14.84 0.62
CA ASP A 145 4.36 16.15 1.27
C ASP A 145 4.92 16.08 2.69
N VAL A 146 4.62 15.00 3.42
CA VAL A 146 4.99 14.86 4.83
C VAL A 146 6.13 13.86 4.99
N VAL A 147 6.08 12.73 4.28
CA VAL A 147 7.14 11.72 4.33
C VAL A 147 8.30 12.08 3.41
N GLY A 148 8.06 12.86 2.34
CA GLY A 148 9.10 13.29 1.42
C GLY A 148 9.61 12.20 0.49
N LEU A 149 8.74 11.25 0.09
CA LEU A 149 9.14 10.19 -0.83
C LEU A 149 9.39 10.73 -2.23
N ASP A 150 10.55 10.36 -2.80
CA ASP A 150 10.88 10.67 -4.18
C ASP A 150 9.97 9.90 -5.15
N MET A 151 9.35 10.64 -6.04
CA MET A 151 8.36 10.18 -7.00
C MET A 151 8.95 9.72 -8.34
N ASN A 152 10.26 9.78 -8.51
CA ASN A 152 10.96 9.32 -9.71
C ASN A 152 11.86 8.11 -9.41
N VAL A 153 11.82 7.57 -8.19
CA VAL A 153 12.52 6.34 -7.83
C VAL A 153 11.82 5.14 -8.48
N PRO A 154 12.56 4.23 -9.15
CA PRO A 154 11.99 3.01 -9.70
C PRO A 154 11.55 2.03 -8.60
N ASP A 155 10.54 1.23 -8.90
CA ASP A 155 9.99 0.18 -8.03
C ASP A 155 10.92 -1.01 -7.75
N GLN A 156 12.14 -0.96 -8.30
CA GLN A 156 13.20 -1.96 -8.20
C GLN A 156 14.59 -1.30 -8.16
N PRO A 157 15.57 -1.90 -7.47
CA PRO A 157 16.93 -1.41 -7.48
C PRO A 157 17.60 -1.65 -8.84
N ALA A 158 18.50 -0.74 -9.21
CA ALA A 158 19.27 -0.84 -10.44
C ALA A 158 19.97 -2.20 -10.59
N GLY A 159 19.96 -2.75 -11.81
CA GLY A 159 20.57 -4.05 -12.13
C GLY A 159 19.71 -5.26 -11.75
N SER A 160 18.46 -5.07 -11.32
CA SER A 160 17.52 -6.18 -11.15
C SER A 160 16.94 -6.62 -12.49
N GLU A 161 16.73 -7.93 -12.66
CA GLU A 161 15.83 -8.42 -13.71
C GLU A 161 14.42 -7.87 -13.47
N VAL A 162 13.74 -7.46 -14.55
CA VAL A 162 12.40 -6.88 -14.46
C VAL A 162 11.43 -7.92 -13.93
N LEU A 163 11.03 -7.80 -12.67
CA LEU A 163 10.03 -8.68 -12.08
C LEU A 163 8.64 -8.41 -12.65
N PRO A 164 7.76 -9.42 -12.76
CA PRO A 164 6.36 -9.21 -13.10
C PRO A 164 5.70 -8.20 -12.14
N LEU A 165 4.73 -7.42 -12.64
CA LEU A 165 3.97 -6.44 -11.86
C LEU A 165 4.82 -5.27 -11.31
N ARG A 166 5.87 -4.93 -12.04
CA ARG A 166 6.70 -3.75 -11.85
C ARG A 166 6.59 -2.86 -13.08
N PHE A 167 6.28 -1.60 -12.86
CA PHE A 167 5.95 -0.63 -13.91
C PHE A 167 6.95 0.52 -13.99
N GLY A 168 7.91 0.61 -13.07
CA GLY A 168 8.91 1.67 -13.04
C GLY A 168 8.62 2.64 -11.90
N THR A 169 8.45 3.92 -12.21
CA THR A 169 8.18 4.97 -11.21
C THR A 169 6.71 4.94 -10.74
N PRO A 170 6.36 5.61 -9.63
CA PRO A 170 4.99 5.67 -9.14
C PRO A 170 3.95 6.09 -10.18
N ILE A 171 4.23 7.08 -11.03
CA ILE A 171 3.28 7.53 -12.05
C ILE A 171 2.97 6.44 -13.11
N CYS A 172 3.89 5.50 -13.34
CA CYS A 172 3.65 4.36 -14.22
C CYS A 172 2.53 3.43 -13.71
N TYR A 173 2.27 3.42 -12.41
CA TYR A 173 1.20 2.61 -11.82
C TYR A 173 -0.20 3.16 -12.12
N VAL A 174 -0.34 4.42 -12.55
CA VAL A 174 -1.62 4.98 -13.02
C VAL A 174 -2.08 4.25 -14.28
N ALA A 175 -1.21 4.15 -15.30
CA ALA A 175 -1.52 3.43 -16.54
C ALA A 175 -1.45 1.90 -16.39
N GLY A 176 -0.53 1.39 -15.57
CA GLY A 176 -0.38 -0.05 -15.33
C GLY A 176 -1.62 -0.70 -14.69
N SER A 177 -2.31 0.04 -13.82
CA SER A 177 -3.56 -0.41 -13.18
C SER A 177 -4.72 -0.49 -14.17
N ALA A 178 -4.75 0.42 -15.15
CA ALA A 178 -5.78 0.48 -16.19
C ALA A 178 -5.83 -0.80 -17.05
N ARG A 179 -4.66 -1.22 -17.52
CA ARG A 179 -4.48 -2.41 -18.36
C ARG A 179 -5.00 -3.68 -17.71
N ARG A 180 -4.86 -3.82 -16.39
CA ARG A 180 -5.22 -5.07 -15.68
C ARG A 180 -6.71 -5.28 -15.51
N GLN A 181 -7.52 -4.22 -15.51
CA GLN A 181 -8.87 -4.31 -14.94
C GLN A 181 -10.01 -3.96 -15.90
N GLY A 182 -9.69 -3.44 -17.09
CA GLY A 182 -10.68 -3.15 -18.14
C GLY A 182 -11.68 -2.03 -17.81
N ARG A 183 -11.65 -1.47 -16.60
CA ARG A 183 -12.39 -0.27 -16.15
C ARG A 183 -11.58 0.42 -15.05
N VAL A 184 -11.29 1.71 -15.25
CA VAL A 184 -10.41 2.52 -14.39
C VAL A 184 -11.23 3.66 -13.83
N ARG A 185 -11.10 3.94 -12.53
CA ARG A 185 -11.59 5.21 -11.99
C ARG A 185 -10.91 6.36 -12.73
N ASP A 186 -11.57 7.51 -12.80
CA ASP A 186 -10.92 8.72 -13.32
C ASP A 186 -9.62 8.98 -12.54
N SER A 187 -8.51 9.05 -13.27
CA SER A 187 -7.18 9.19 -12.68
C SER A 187 -6.60 10.58 -12.89
N LYS A 188 -7.38 11.52 -13.45
CA LYS A 188 -6.92 12.88 -13.74
C LYS A 188 -6.41 13.61 -12.51
N GLU A 189 -7.17 13.59 -11.40
CA GLU A 189 -6.78 14.24 -10.15
C GLU A 189 -5.44 13.69 -9.63
N LEU A 190 -5.30 12.36 -9.61
CA LEU A 190 -4.07 11.69 -9.19
C LEU A 190 -2.90 12.01 -10.12
N THR A 191 -3.11 11.96 -11.43
CA THR A 191 -2.10 12.26 -12.44
C THR A 191 -1.60 13.68 -12.27
N TRP A 192 -2.50 14.65 -12.16
CA TRP A 192 -2.14 16.06 -11.99
C TRP A 192 -1.43 16.31 -10.65
N LEU A 193 -1.87 15.67 -9.56
CA LEU A 193 -1.17 15.73 -8.27
C LEU A 193 0.29 15.29 -8.40
N LEU A 194 0.55 14.17 -9.07
CA LEU A 194 1.91 13.65 -9.26
C LEU A 194 2.75 14.59 -10.13
N LEU A 195 2.19 15.08 -11.24
CA LEU A 195 2.87 16.01 -12.15
C LEU A 195 3.17 17.35 -11.46
N ASP A 196 2.23 17.89 -10.68
CA ASP A 196 2.40 19.15 -9.96
C ASP A 196 3.55 19.11 -8.95
N ARG A 197 3.93 17.92 -8.51
CA ARG A 197 5.01 17.66 -7.56
C ARG A 197 6.31 17.19 -8.21
N GLY A 198 6.36 17.13 -9.54
CA GLY A 198 7.59 16.88 -10.30
C GLY A 198 7.76 15.45 -10.79
N ALA A 199 6.68 14.66 -10.92
CA ALA A 199 6.77 13.32 -11.49
C ALA A 199 7.07 13.42 -12.99
N ASP A 200 8.01 12.61 -13.48
CA ASP A 200 8.30 12.51 -14.90
C ASP A 200 7.29 11.57 -15.59
N PRO A 201 6.42 12.07 -16.49
CA PRO A 201 5.47 11.23 -17.19
C PRO A 201 6.07 10.42 -18.33
N MET A 202 7.28 10.74 -18.81
CA MET A 202 7.85 10.15 -20.03
C MET A 202 7.92 8.61 -20.00
N PRO A 203 8.35 7.96 -18.90
CA PRO A 203 8.35 6.50 -18.80
C PRO A 203 6.95 5.88 -18.91
N THR A 204 5.91 6.64 -18.54
CA THR A 204 4.51 6.19 -18.58
C THR A 204 3.88 6.43 -19.94
N ILE A 205 4.17 7.57 -20.60
CA ILE A 205 3.56 7.97 -21.88
C ILE A 205 3.73 6.87 -22.94
N GLU A 206 4.94 6.34 -23.11
CA GLU A 206 5.21 5.32 -24.15
C GLU A 206 4.36 4.06 -23.94
N ARG A 207 4.17 3.65 -22.68
CA ARG A 207 3.33 2.51 -22.32
C ARG A 207 1.83 2.83 -22.43
N ALA A 208 1.44 4.03 -22.00
CA ALA A 208 0.05 4.46 -21.95
C ALA A 208 -0.57 4.66 -23.34
N LYS A 209 0.22 4.99 -24.38
CA LYS A 209 -0.28 5.09 -25.77
C LYS A 209 -1.07 3.86 -26.22
N VAL A 210 -0.70 2.67 -25.75
CA VAL A 210 -1.36 1.40 -26.09
C VAL A 210 -2.36 1.00 -25.01
N ASP A 211 -1.95 1.11 -23.75
CA ASP A 211 -2.68 0.51 -22.62
C ASP A 211 -3.77 1.41 -22.03
N TYR A 212 -3.59 2.74 -22.09
CA TYR A 212 -4.48 3.72 -21.46
C TYR A 212 -4.30 5.13 -22.06
N PRO A 213 -4.79 5.39 -23.28
CA PRO A 213 -4.59 6.67 -23.99
C PRO A 213 -5.05 7.91 -23.20
N ARG A 214 -6.05 7.76 -22.33
CA ARG A 214 -6.56 8.82 -21.45
C ARG A 214 -5.48 9.45 -20.57
N PHE A 215 -4.48 8.69 -20.13
CA PHE A 215 -3.36 9.25 -19.38
C PHE A 215 -2.56 10.26 -20.22
N VAL A 216 -2.36 10.00 -21.51
CA VAL A 216 -1.67 10.92 -22.41
C VAL A 216 -2.48 12.20 -22.56
N GLU A 217 -3.80 12.10 -22.72
CA GLU A 217 -4.71 13.25 -22.76
C GLU A 217 -4.63 14.09 -21.47
N ASP A 218 -4.63 13.44 -20.30
CA ASP A 218 -4.53 14.12 -19.01
C ASP A 218 -3.18 14.84 -18.82
N VAL A 219 -2.07 14.26 -19.29
CA VAL A 219 -0.74 14.89 -19.28
C VAL A 219 -0.70 16.11 -20.20
N GLU A 220 -1.22 16.01 -21.42
CA GLU A 220 -1.27 17.14 -22.36
C GLU A 220 -2.18 18.26 -21.84
N ALA A 221 -3.33 17.92 -21.25
CA ALA A 221 -4.21 18.90 -20.61
C ALA A 221 -3.53 19.60 -19.41
N TRP A 222 -2.73 18.88 -18.63
CA TRP A 222 -1.93 19.47 -17.54
C TRP A 222 -0.88 20.45 -18.06
N LYS A 223 -0.13 20.07 -19.11
CA LYS A 223 0.87 20.95 -19.75
C LYS A 223 0.23 22.22 -20.28
N ALA A 224 -0.90 22.09 -20.99
CA ALA A 224 -1.62 23.24 -21.55
C ALA A 224 -2.08 24.23 -20.46
N LYS A 225 -2.50 23.74 -19.29
CA LYS A 225 -2.91 24.58 -18.15
C LYS A 225 -1.73 25.34 -17.51
N ARG A 226 -0.51 24.83 -17.59
CA ARG A 226 0.70 25.47 -17.01
C ARG A 226 1.46 26.35 -17.99
N GLY A 227 1.21 26.20 -19.30
CA GLY A 227 1.84 26.98 -20.36
C GLY A 227 1.06 28.20 -20.83
N GLY A 228 -0.12 28.47 -20.25
CA GLY A 228 -0.91 29.70 -20.44
C GLY A 228 -0.94 30.52 -19.16
#